data_AF-A0A3B6CGN3-F1
#
_entry.id   AF-A0A3B6CGN3-F1
#
_cell.length_a   1.000
_cell.length_b   1.000
_cell.length_c   1.000
_cell.angle_alpha   90.00
_cell.angle_beta   90.00
_cell.angle_gamma   90.00
#
_symmetry.space_group_name_H-M   'P 1'
#
loop_
_entity.id
_entity.type
_entity.pdbx_description
1 polymer ?
#
loop_
_entity_poly.entity_id
_entity_poly.type
_entity_poly.pdbx_seq_one_letter_code
_entity_poly.pdbx_strand_id
1 'polypeptide(L)'
;MGRMEGVWGKDCLEYNPDRWLSEDGKKLRYVPSHKFLSFSSGARLCLGKDISFMQMNTIVAAMVWNFDVEVVEGQKVQPKMSCVLQMKSRLMVKLKKRVM
;
A
#
# COMPACT_ATOMS: atom_id res chain seq x y z
N MET A 1 -2.98 11.61 9.59
CA MET A 1 -3.37 10.37 10.31
C MET A 1 -2.48 9.17 10.00
N GLY A 2 -2.24 8.80 8.74
CA GLY A 2 -1.45 7.60 8.39
C GLY A 2 0.00 7.53 8.89
N ARG A 3 0.58 8.65 9.34
CA ARG A 3 1.95 8.76 9.90
C ARG A 3 1.97 9.22 11.36
N MET A 4 0.85 9.12 12.06
CA MET A 4 0.74 9.55 13.46
C MET A 4 1.07 8.38 14.38
N GLU A 5 2.09 8.55 15.23
CA GLU A 5 2.53 7.54 16.20
C GLU A 5 1.39 7.11 17.15
N GLY A 6 0.59 8.06 17.65
CA GLY A 6 -0.55 7.76 18.53
C GLY A 6 -1.65 6.88 17.90
N VAL A 7 -1.66 6.74 16.57
CA VAL A 7 -2.63 5.89 15.84
C VAL A 7 -2.01 4.57 15.41
N TRP A 8 -0.74 4.59 14.99
CA TRP A 8 -0.09 3.47 14.29
C TRP A 8 1.14 2.89 15.01
N GLY A 9 1.54 3.45 16.15
CA GLY A 9 2.72 3.05 16.90
C GLY A 9 4.01 3.67 16.38
N LYS A 10 5.14 3.32 17.02
CA LYS A 10 6.48 3.87 16.72
C LYS A 10 6.94 3.58 15.28
N ASP A 11 6.54 2.43 14.75
CA ASP A 11 6.83 1.97 13.39
C ASP A 11 5.90 2.60 12.32
N CYS A 12 5.17 3.68 12.64
CA CYS A 12 4.21 4.33 11.72
C CYS A 12 4.82 4.89 10.41
N LEU A 13 6.14 5.00 10.33
CA LEU A 13 6.87 5.43 9.14
C LEU A 13 7.48 4.26 8.36
N GLU A 14 7.41 3.04 8.91
CA GLU A 14 7.95 1.84 8.31
C GLU A 14 6.90 1.10 7.49
N TYR A 15 7.34 0.46 6.41
CA TYR A 15 6.49 -0.45 5.63
C TYR A 15 6.44 -1.81 6.33
N ASN A 16 5.40 -2.03 7.13
CA ASN A 16 5.18 -3.27 7.88
C ASN A 16 3.83 -3.91 7.47
N PRO A 17 3.83 -4.94 6.59
CA PRO A 17 2.62 -5.67 6.20
C PRO A 17 1.98 -6.46 7.34
N ASP A 18 2.80 -7.01 8.25
CA ASP A 18 2.33 -7.87 9.35
C ASP A 18 1.47 -7.09 10.35
N ARG A 19 1.58 -5.77 10.35
CA ARG A 19 0.67 -4.87 11.05
C ARG A 19 -0.80 -5.22 10.81
N TRP A 20 -1.18 -5.74 9.65
CA TRP A 20 -2.59 -6.05 9.35
C TRP A 20 -3.06 -7.42 9.84
N LEU A 21 -2.18 -8.20 10.48
CA LEU A 21 -2.47 -9.53 10.99
C LEU A 21 -2.80 -9.51 12.49
N SER A 22 -3.51 -10.53 12.96
CA SER A 22 -3.64 -10.85 14.39
C SER A 22 -2.29 -11.25 14.99
N GLU A 23 -2.18 -11.25 16.32
CA GLU A 23 -0.92 -11.59 17.02
C GLU A 23 -0.38 -12.98 16.66
N ASP A 24 -1.25 -13.92 16.32
CA ASP A 24 -0.88 -15.27 15.87
C ASP A 24 -0.56 -15.36 14.36
N GLY A 25 -0.70 -14.27 13.61
CA GLY A 25 -0.47 -14.19 12.17
C GLY A 25 -1.51 -14.90 11.29
N LYS A 26 -2.55 -15.49 11.87
CA LYS A 26 -3.47 -16.39 11.13
C LYS A 26 -4.70 -15.69 10.55
N LYS A 27 -5.04 -14.51 11.05
CA LYS A 27 -6.23 -13.75 10.64
C LYS A 27 -5.87 -12.30 10.38
N LEU A 28 -6.72 -11.62 9.62
CA LEU A 28 -6.65 -10.17 9.54
C LEU A 28 -7.13 -9.57 10.85
N ARG A 29 -6.36 -8.62 11.40
CA ARG A 29 -6.83 -7.86 12.56
C ARG A 29 -7.93 -6.88 12.12
N TYR A 30 -8.87 -6.63 13.03
CA TYR A 30 -9.85 -5.57 12.82
C TYR A 30 -9.18 -4.18 12.95
N VAL A 31 -9.32 -3.36 11.90
CA VAL A 31 -8.92 -1.95 11.93
C VAL A 31 -10.14 -1.08 11.62
N PRO A 32 -10.55 -0.19 12.54
CA PRO A 32 -11.67 0.71 12.29
C PRO A 32 -11.43 1.60 11.06
N SER A 33 -12.47 1.82 10.27
CA SER A 33 -12.40 2.62 9.03
C SER A 33 -11.92 4.06 9.27
N HIS A 34 -12.21 4.65 10.43
CA HIS A 34 -11.76 6.00 10.78
C HIS A 34 -10.25 6.08 11.05
N LYS A 35 -9.57 4.97 11.32
CA LYS A 35 -8.10 4.93 11.39
C LYS A 35 -7.48 4.85 9.99
N PHE A 36 -8.15 4.16 9.05
CA PHE A 36 -7.71 3.97 7.67
C PHE A 36 -8.63 4.70 6.66
N LEU A 37 -8.42 6.00 6.52
CA LEU A 37 -9.27 6.90 5.73
C LEU A 37 -8.96 6.95 4.23
N SER A 38 -8.13 6.04 3.69
CA SER A 38 -7.73 6.06 2.27
C SER A 38 -8.92 5.93 1.30
N PHE A 39 -10.03 5.33 1.75
CA PHE A 39 -11.29 5.23 1.00
C PHE A 39 -12.44 6.00 1.67
N SER A 40 -12.14 6.97 2.53
CA SER A 40 -13.10 7.64 3.43
C SER A 40 -13.74 6.67 4.44
N SER A 41 -14.84 7.07 5.09
CA SER A 41 -15.57 6.25 6.06
C SER A 41 -17.06 6.66 6.09
N GLY A 42 -17.93 5.77 6.56
CA GLY A 42 -19.37 6.01 6.70
C GLY A 42 -20.14 5.91 5.38
N ALA A 43 -21.31 6.56 5.30
CA ALA A 43 -22.21 6.47 4.14
C ALA A 43 -21.63 7.01 2.83
N ARG A 44 -20.56 7.82 2.90
CA ARG A 44 -19.82 8.36 1.73
C ARG A 44 -18.46 7.67 1.54
N LEU A 45 -18.33 6.41 1.96
CA LEU A 45 -17.19 5.57 1.60
C LEU A 45 -17.05 5.53 0.07
N CYS A 46 -15.82 5.48 -0.43
CA CYS A 46 -15.56 5.29 -1.86
C CYS A 46 -16.24 4.01 -2.36
N LEU A 47 -17.20 4.16 -3.29
CA LEU A 47 -17.92 3.05 -3.92
C LEU A 47 -16.97 2.09 -4.66
N GLY A 48 -15.85 2.60 -5.17
CA GLY A 48 -14.85 1.83 -5.89
C GLY A 48 -13.88 1.04 -5.01
N LYS A 49 -14.04 1.04 -3.67
CA LYS A 49 -13.09 0.39 -2.75
C LYS A 49 -12.84 -1.07 -3.11
N ASP A 50 -13.89 -1.87 -3.25
CA ASP A 50 -13.76 -3.31 -3.42
C ASP A 50 -13.23 -3.66 -4.83
N ILE A 51 -13.65 -2.92 -5.84
CA ILE A 51 -13.12 -3.02 -7.21
C ILE A 51 -11.62 -2.69 -7.23
N SER A 52 -11.22 -1.63 -6.52
CA SER A 52 -9.81 -1.23 -6.42
C SER A 52 -8.98 -2.34 -5.78
N PHE A 53 -9.45 -2.96 -4.70
CA PHE A 53 -8.76 -4.09 -4.07
C PHE A 53 -8.65 -5.29 -5.00
N MET A 54 -9.71 -5.64 -5.72
CA MET A 54 -9.67 -6.73 -6.70
C MET A 54 -8.62 -6.49 -7.80
N GLN A 55 -8.57 -5.28 -8.35
CA GLN A 55 -7.60 -4.91 -9.39
C GLN A 55 -6.16 -4.89 -8.84
N MET A 56 -5.94 -4.26 -7.69
CA MET A 56 -4.61 -4.20 -7.06
C MET A 56 -4.09 -5.60 -6.74
N ASN A 57 -4.92 -6.47 -6.14
CA ASN A 57 -4.52 -7.83 -5.80
C ASN A 57 -4.15 -8.63 -7.05
N THR A 58 -4.93 -8.51 -8.13
CA THR A 58 -4.64 -9.17 -9.42
C THR A 58 -3.29 -8.71 -9.99
N ILE A 59 -3.03 -7.40 -9.99
CA ILE A 59 -1.77 -6.84 -10.51
C ILE A 59 -0.58 -7.26 -9.65
N VAL A 60 -0.70 -7.18 -8.32
CA VAL A 60 0.36 -7.58 -7.39
C VAL A 60 0.66 -9.07 -7.51
N ALA A 61 -0.37 -9.92 -7.54
CA ALA A 61 -0.21 -11.36 -7.72
C ALA A 61 0.50 -11.69 -9.04
N ALA A 62 0.07 -11.08 -10.16
CA ALA A 62 0.70 -11.27 -11.45
C ALA A 62 2.17 -10.80 -11.46
N MET A 63 2.46 -9.64 -10.85
CA MET A 63 3.82 -9.10 -10.77
C MET A 63 4.73 -10.02 -9.96
N VAL A 64 4.33 -10.39 -8.75
CA VAL A 64 5.13 -11.25 -7.85
C VAL A 64 5.30 -12.67 -8.41
N TRP A 65 4.30 -13.18 -9.12
CA TRP A 65 4.39 -14.50 -9.76
C TRP A 65 5.42 -14.52 -10.89
N ASN A 66 5.41 -13.48 -11.75
CA ASN A 66 6.16 -13.50 -13.00
C ASN A 66 7.52 -12.78 -12.93
N PHE A 67 7.75 -11.92 -11.94
CA PHE A 67 8.92 -11.05 -11.92
C PHE A 67 9.54 -10.90 -10.53
N ASP A 68 10.87 -10.83 -10.48
CA ASP A 68 11.61 -10.18 -9.41
C ASP A 68 11.73 -8.68 -9.73
N VAL A 69 11.29 -7.84 -8.78
CA VAL A 69 11.22 -6.39 -8.93
C VAL A 69 12.28 -5.74 -8.06
N GLU A 70 13.22 -5.03 -8.68
CA GLU A 70 14.29 -4.30 -7.99
C GLU A 70 14.16 -2.79 -8.28
N VAL A 71 14.08 -1.97 -7.23
CA VAL A 71 14.03 -0.51 -7.40
C VAL A 71 15.42 0.01 -7.80
N VAL A 72 15.47 0.90 -8.80
CA VAL A 72 16.74 1.56 -9.17
C VAL A 72 17.15 2.53 -8.06
N GLU A 73 18.39 2.44 -7.59
CA GLU A 73 18.90 3.28 -6.50
C GLU A 73 19.04 4.76 -6.88
N GLY A 74 19.15 5.63 -5.87
CA GLY A 74 19.39 7.07 -6.06
C GLY A 74 18.17 7.88 -6.51
N GLN A 75 17.00 7.25 -6.62
CA GLN A 75 15.76 7.95 -7.01
C GLN A 75 15.15 8.72 -5.84
N LYS A 76 14.79 9.99 -6.10
CA LYS A 76 14.14 10.84 -5.09
C LYS A 76 12.62 10.68 -5.13
N VAL A 77 12.05 10.02 -4.13
CA VAL A 77 10.60 9.87 -3.97
C VAL A 77 10.03 11.13 -3.33
N GLN A 78 9.28 11.92 -4.10
CA GLN A 78 8.62 13.14 -3.60
C GLN A 78 7.19 13.23 -4.13
N PRO A 79 6.24 13.77 -3.34
CA PRO A 79 4.91 14.02 -3.83
C PRO A 79 4.88 15.17 -4.85
N LYS A 80 4.04 15.04 -5.86
CA LYS A 80 3.64 16.12 -6.77
C LYS A 80 2.55 16.95 -6.09
N MET A 81 2.58 18.26 -6.28
CA MET A 81 1.46 19.11 -5.88
C MET A 81 0.30 18.91 -6.88
N SER A 82 -0.71 18.15 -6.48
CA SER A 82 -1.87 17.79 -7.31
C SER A 82 -3.08 17.43 -6.43
N CYS A 83 -4.29 17.45 -7.01
CA CYS A 83 -5.53 17.11 -6.30
C CYS A 83 -5.53 15.66 -5.77
N VAL A 84 -4.82 14.76 -6.44
CA VAL A 84 -4.56 13.38 -6.00
C VAL A 84 -3.08 13.25 -5.68
N LEU A 85 -2.75 12.53 -4.60
CA LEU A 85 -1.36 12.28 -4.22
C LEU A 85 -0.68 11.41 -5.29
N GLN A 86 0.32 11.97 -5.96
CA GLN A 86 1.10 11.31 -7.00
C GLN A 86 2.59 11.52 -6.73
N MET A 87 3.44 10.67 -7.30
CA MET A 87 4.88 10.93 -7.30
C MET A 87 5.22 12.04 -8.31
N LYS A 88 6.15 12.91 -7.94
CA LYS A 88 6.68 13.98 -8.81
C LYS A 88 7.42 13.43 -10.02
N SER A 89 8.15 12.34 -9.81
CA SER A 89 8.91 11.62 -10.83
C SER A 89 8.44 10.17 -10.90
N ARG A 90 8.63 9.51 -12.05
CA ARG A 90 8.34 8.07 -12.20
C ARG A 90 9.26 7.25 -11.29
N LEU A 91 8.78 6.10 -10.81
CA LEU A 91 9.61 5.12 -10.11
C LEU A 91 10.17 4.13 -11.14
N MET A 92 11.48 4.17 -11.35
CA MET A 92 12.19 3.24 -12.21
C MET A 92 12.49 1.94 -11.45
N VAL A 93 12.19 0.81 -12.08
CA VAL A 93 12.44 -0.52 -11.54
C VAL A 93 13.08 -1.40 -12.61
N LYS A 94 13.89 -2.36 -12.19
CA LYS A 94 14.37 -3.46 -13.01
C LYS A 94 13.44 -4.65 -12.78
N LEU A 95 12.97 -5.24 -13.86
CA LEU A 95 12.15 -6.44 -13.83
C LEU A 95 12.99 -7.60 -14.38
N LYS A 96 13.16 -8.65 -13.58
CA LYS A 96 13.75 -9.91 -14.02
C LYS A 96 12.64 -10.95 -14.09
N LYS A 97 12.44 -11.57 -15.25
CA LYS A 97 11.43 -12.63 -15.38
C LYS A 97 11.83 -13.81 -14.50
N ARG A 98 10.90 -14.29 -13.67
CA ARG A 98 11.08 -15.51 -12.88
C ARG A 98 11.02 -16.72 -13.80
N VAL A 99 12.06 -17.55 -13.73
CA VAL A 99 12.04 -18.90 -14.30
C VAL A 99 11.67 -19.81 -13.14
N MET A 100 10.51 -20.48 -13.27
CA MET A 100 10.08 -21.49 -12.30
C MET A 100 10.85 -22.79 -12.49
#